data_AF-A0A8I0T1S8-F1
#
_entry.id   AF-A0A8I0T1S8-F1
#
_cell.length_a   1.000
_cell.length_b   1.000
_cell.length_c   1.000
_cell.angle_alpha   90.00
_cell.angle_beta   90.00
_cell.angle_gamma   90.00
#
_symmetry.space_group_name_H-M   'P 1'
#
loop_
_entity.id
_entity.type
_entity.pdbx_description
1 polymer ?
#
loop_
_entity_poly.entity_id
_entity_poly.type
_entity_poly.pdbx_seq_one_letter_code
_entity_poly.pdbx_strand_id
1 'polypeptide(L)'
;KLVKQRARVRRATVKKPRALIRVNRGNLPAIKLGTASVRLSRRKRDKRGANSVLRIGPFRFPGAFIQQLKNGRWHVMRRTAKPRYPIEVVSIPLAVPLTTAFKDELPKLMETDMPKELRASLKNQLRLILKR
;
A
#
# COMPACT_ATOMS: atom_id res chain seq x y z
N LYS A 1 -1.86 -2.74 -8.21
CA LYS A 1 -2.02 -4.05 -7.51
C LYS A 1 -1.77 -3.96 -6.00
N LEU A 2 -0.62 -3.43 -5.54
CA LEU A 2 -0.21 -3.41 -4.12
C LEU A 2 -1.17 -2.66 -3.17
N VAL A 3 -1.76 -1.55 -3.62
CA VAL A 3 -2.69 -0.76 -2.79
C VAL A 3 -4.02 -1.48 -2.61
N LYS A 4 -4.57 -2.08 -3.67
CA LYS A 4 -5.85 -2.82 -3.63
C LYS A 4 -5.85 -3.97 -2.62
N GLN A 5 -4.72 -4.68 -2.48
CA GLN A 5 -4.57 -5.81 -1.55
C GLN A 5 -4.59 -5.41 -0.05
N ARG A 6 -4.55 -4.11 0.26
CA ARG A 6 -4.55 -3.59 1.64
C ARG A 6 -5.94 -3.40 2.20
N ALA A 7 -6.96 -3.37 1.35
CA ALA A 7 -8.35 -3.24 1.75
C ALA A 7 -9.01 -4.62 1.86
N ARG A 8 -9.77 -4.83 2.93
CA ARG A 8 -10.59 -6.04 3.14
C ARG A 8 -11.98 -5.64 3.61
N VAL A 9 -13.00 -6.24 3.02
CA VAL A 9 -14.40 -6.03 3.40
C VAL A 9 -14.88 -7.22 4.21
N ARG A 10 -15.39 -6.97 5.40
CA ARG A 10 -16.19 -7.92 6.16
C ARG A 10 -17.66 -7.59 5.89
N ARG A 11 -18.38 -8.52 5.26
CA ARG A 11 -19.79 -8.35 4.89
C ARG A 11 -20.68 -8.37 6.14
N ALA A 12 -21.84 -7.73 6.03
CA ALA A 12 -22.88 -7.83 7.04
C ALA A 12 -23.40 -9.27 7.14
N THR A 13 -23.80 -9.68 8.34
CA THR A 13 -24.43 -10.97 8.63
C THR A 13 -25.68 -10.74 9.46
N VAL A 14 -26.58 -11.73 9.56
CA VAL A 14 -27.82 -11.59 10.34
C VAL A 14 -27.54 -11.19 11.80
N LYS A 15 -26.50 -11.77 12.42
CA LYS A 15 -26.07 -11.44 13.79
C LYS A 15 -25.36 -10.07 13.90
N LYS A 16 -24.82 -9.54 12.81
CA LYS A 16 -24.08 -8.26 12.76
C LYS A 16 -24.44 -7.53 11.46
N PRO A 17 -25.50 -6.71 11.45
CA PRO A 17 -26.02 -6.05 10.26
C PRO A 17 -25.18 -4.81 9.87
N ARG A 18 -23.85 -4.89 10.01
CA ARG A 18 -22.90 -3.85 9.61
C ARG A 18 -21.78 -4.44 8.79
N ALA A 19 -21.50 -3.85 7.64
CA ALA A 19 -20.32 -4.14 6.86
C ALA A 19 -19.14 -3.31 7.36
N LEU A 20 -17.94 -3.87 7.36
CA LEU A 20 -16.73 -3.20 7.85
C LEU A 20 -15.62 -3.30 6.81
N ILE A 21 -15.10 -2.14 6.41
CA ILE A 21 -13.94 -2.04 5.52
C ILE A 21 -12.70 -1.77 6.36
N ARG A 22 -11.70 -2.66 6.30
CA ARG A 22 -10.40 -2.48 6.94
C ARG A 22 -9.36 -2.17 5.88
N VAL A 23 -8.60 -1.09 6.08
CA VAL A 23 -7.49 -0.70 5.20
C VAL A 23 -6.19 -0.67 5.98
N ASN A 24 -5.20 -1.46 5.55
CA ASN A 24 -3.87 -1.46 6.14
C ASN A 24 -3.09 -0.21 5.71
N ARG A 25 -3.10 0.81 6.60
CA ARG A 25 -2.52 2.14 6.38
C ARG A 25 -1.01 2.26 6.61
N GLY A 26 -0.32 1.18 6.99
CA GLY A 26 1.12 1.19 7.22
C GLY A 26 1.91 1.47 5.94
N ASN A 27 3.12 2.03 6.08
CA ASN A 27 3.97 2.43 4.96
C ASN A 27 4.26 1.28 3.99
N LEU A 28 4.50 1.62 2.72
CA LEU A 28 4.86 0.65 1.69
C LEU A 28 6.39 0.58 1.56
N PRO A 29 7.04 -0.54 1.92
CA PRO A 29 8.48 -0.64 1.77
C PRO A 29 8.85 -0.62 0.28
N ALA A 30 9.91 0.10 -0.07
CA ALA A 30 10.29 0.31 -1.45
C ALA A 30 10.60 -1.00 -2.21
N ILE A 31 11.08 -2.03 -1.52
CA ILE A 31 11.35 -3.36 -2.09
C ILE A 31 10.13 -4.00 -2.77
N LYS A 32 8.92 -3.64 -2.34
CA LYS A 32 7.68 -4.20 -2.91
C LYS A 32 7.27 -3.53 -4.22
N LEU A 33 7.93 -2.45 -4.64
CA LEU A 33 7.52 -1.66 -5.81
C LEU A 33 7.81 -2.33 -7.15
N GLY A 34 8.69 -3.33 -7.19
CA GLY A 34 9.02 -4.05 -8.41
C GLY A 34 10.39 -4.71 -8.37
N THR A 35 10.90 -5.05 -9.55
CA THR A 35 12.27 -5.58 -9.70
C THR A 35 13.30 -4.52 -9.34
N ALA A 36 14.32 -4.93 -8.59
CA ALA A 36 15.38 -4.03 -8.19
C ALA A 36 16.55 -4.10 -9.18
N SER A 37 17.08 -2.94 -9.56
CA SER A 37 18.26 -2.80 -10.40
C SER A 37 19.11 -1.64 -9.90
N VAL A 38 20.43 -1.80 -9.91
CA VAL A 38 21.35 -0.74 -9.49
C VAL A 38 21.94 -0.09 -10.75
N ARG A 39 21.83 1.23 -10.84
CA ARG A 39 22.55 2.01 -11.86
C ARG A 39 23.83 2.55 -11.23
N LEU A 40 24.96 1.97 -11.63
CA LEU A 40 26.28 2.40 -11.16
C LEU A 40 26.66 3.75 -11.77
N SER A 41 27.26 4.63 -10.95
CA SER A 41 27.92 5.83 -11.46
C SER A 41 29.22 5.44 -12.16
N ARG A 42 29.51 6.08 -13.29
CA ARG A 42 30.73 5.88 -14.08
C ARG A 42 31.76 7.01 -13.91
N ARG A 43 31.51 7.97 -13.01
CA ARG A 43 32.42 9.10 -12.80
C ARG A 43 33.68 8.64 -12.06
N LYS A 44 34.87 9.01 -12.57
CA LYS A 44 36.18 8.64 -11.99
C LYS A 44 36.35 9.05 -10.51
N ARG A 45 35.66 10.10 -10.07
CA ARG A 45 35.65 10.57 -8.67
C ARG A 45 34.81 9.73 -7.71
N ASP A 46 33.85 8.95 -8.23
CA ASP A 46 32.91 8.19 -7.42
C ASP A 46 33.51 6.83 -7.05
N LYS A 47 34.43 6.82 -6.08
CA LYS A 47 35.03 5.59 -5.55
C LYS A 47 33.92 4.65 -5.02
N ARG A 48 33.99 3.37 -5.39
CA ARG A 48 33.05 2.31 -5.00
C ARG A 48 31.58 2.62 -5.33
N GLY A 49 31.32 3.45 -6.34
CA GLY A 49 29.96 3.77 -6.77
C GLY A 49 29.16 4.56 -5.74
N ALA A 50 29.80 5.48 -5.00
CA ALA A 50 29.18 6.30 -3.96
C ALA A 50 27.88 7.02 -4.42
N ASN A 51 27.81 7.45 -5.68
CA ASN A 51 26.63 8.08 -6.28
C ASN A 51 25.81 7.12 -7.15
N SER A 52 25.91 5.81 -6.91
CA SER A 52 25.02 4.83 -7.54
C SER A 52 23.58 5.05 -7.08
N VAL A 53 22.64 4.77 -7.98
CA VAL A 53 21.22 4.95 -7.73
C VAL A 53 20.54 3.60 -7.81
N LEU A 54 19.85 3.22 -6.73
CA LEU A 54 19.00 2.05 -6.73
C LEU A 54 17.68 2.39 -7.43
N ARG A 55 17.29 1.58 -8.40
CA ARG A 55 16.01 1.67 -9.09
C ARG A 55 15.16 0.48 -8.71
N ILE A 56 13.89 0.73 -8.40
CA ILE A 56 12.92 -0.33 -8.10
C ILE A 56 11.69 -0.08 -8.95
N GLY A 57 11.50 -0.92 -9.97
CA GLY A 57 10.54 -0.67 -11.04
C GLY A 57 10.75 0.74 -11.65
N PRO A 58 9.74 1.61 -11.69
CA PRO A 58 9.87 2.95 -12.24
C PRO A 58 10.55 3.95 -11.29
N PHE A 59 10.67 3.65 -9.99
CA PHE A 59 11.13 4.61 -8.98
C PHE A 59 12.64 4.60 -8.79
N ARG A 60 13.21 5.77 -8.47
CA ARG A 60 14.64 5.97 -8.22
C ARG A 60 14.87 6.34 -6.77
N PHE A 61 15.82 5.66 -6.14
CA PHE A 61 16.21 5.84 -4.76
C PHE A 61 17.72 6.15 -4.70
N PRO A 62 18.11 7.43 -4.75
CA PRO A 62 19.52 7.81 -4.63
C PRO A 62 20.06 7.45 -3.24
N GLY A 63 21.32 7.00 -3.19
CA GLY A 63 22.01 6.63 -1.95
C GLY A 63 21.37 5.45 -1.20
N ALA A 64 20.45 4.72 -1.84
CA ALA A 64 19.83 3.54 -1.27
C ALA A 64 20.53 2.27 -1.75
N PHE A 65 20.51 1.24 -0.91
CA PHE A 65 21.09 -0.06 -1.17
C PHE A 65 20.18 -1.17 -0.62
N ILE A 66 20.44 -2.40 -1.04
CA ILE A 66 19.68 -3.57 -0.61
C ILE A 66 20.53 -4.35 0.40
N GLN A 67 19.93 -4.71 1.53
CA GLN A 67 20.57 -5.45 2.59
C GLN A 67 19.61 -6.53 3.09
N GLN A 68 20.14 -7.73 3.33
CA GLN A 68 19.43 -8.76 4.08
C GLN A 68 19.63 -8.51 5.58
N LEU A 69 18.53 -8.45 6.32
CA LEU A 69 18.55 -8.34 7.78
C LEU A 69 18.84 -9.71 8.41
N LYS A 70 19.20 -9.72 9.70
CA LYS A 70 19.43 -10.95 10.49
C LYS A 70 18.23 -11.91 10.49
N ASN A 71 17.02 -11.40 10.26
CA ASN A 71 15.79 -12.18 10.14
C ASN A 71 15.58 -12.80 8.74
N GLY A 72 16.56 -12.71 7.84
CA GLY A 72 16.51 -13.22 6.47
C GLY A 72 15.74 -12.35 5.48
N ARG A 73 15.13 -11.24 5.92
CA ARG A 73 14.31 -10.39 5.07
C ARG A 73 15.15 -9.35 4.33
N TRP A 74 14.91 -9.23 3.03
CA TRP A 74 15.52 -8.20 2.19
C TRP A 74 14.83 -6.85 2.35
N HIS A 75 15.61 -5.82 2.61
CA HIS A 75 15.14 -4.45 2.75
C HIS A 75 15.95 -3.50 1.87
N VAL A 76 15.25 -2.45 1.43
CA VAL A 76 15.88 -1.29 0.80
C VAL A 76 16.15 -0.29 1.89
N MET A 77 17.39 0.12 1.98
CA MET A 77 17.91 0.92 3.05
C MET A 77 18.59 2.17 2.49
N ARG A 78 18.53 3.26 3.24
CA ARG A 78 19.26 4.50 2.93
C ARG A 78 20.04 4.93 4.17
N ARG A 79 21.23 5.47 3.95
CA ARG A 79 22.00 6.15 4.99
C ARG A 79 21.52 7.60 5.07
N THR A 80 21.14 8.06 6.25
CA THR A 80 20.65 9.43 6.44
C THR A 80 21.79 10.46 6.37
N ALA A 81 23.03 10.08 6.74
CA ALA A 81 24.21 10.95 6.67
C ALA A 81 25.54 10.16 6.56
N LYS A 82 26.57 10.52 7.35
CA LYS A 82 27.92 9.91 7.38
C LYS A 82 27.89 8.37 7.60
N PRO A 83 28.96 7.63 7.28
CA PRO A 83 29.02 6.16 7.42
C PRO A 83 28.62 5.57 8.79
N ARG A 84 28.65 6.36 9.87
CA ARG A 84 28.24 5.95 11.23
C ARG A 84 26.75 6.18 11.57
N TYR A 85 25.97 6.84 10.71
CA TYR A 85 24.58 7.18 11.03
C TYR A 85 23.60 6.01 10.85
N PRO A 86 22.43 6.06 11.52
CA PRO A 86 21.42 5.02 11.47
C PRO A 86 20.97 4.72 10.04
N ILE A 87 20.69 3.45 9.79
CA ILE A 87 20.22 2.95 8.52
C ILE A 87 18.70 2.94 8.56
N GLU A 88 18.06 3.69 7.67
CA GLU A 88 16.60 3.76 7.59
C GLU A 88 16.07 2.87 6.46
N VAL A 89 14.92 2.25 6.70
CA VAL A 89 14.20 1.52 5.65
C VAL A 89 13.48 2.53 4.77
N VAL A 90 13.80 2.51 3.48
CA VAL A 90 13.12 3.36 2.51
C VAL A 90 11.70 2.86 2.30
N SER A 91 10.74 3.69 2.70
CA SER A 91 9.31 3.38 2.58
C SER A 91 8.52 4.59 2.11
N ILE A 92 7.40 4.34 1.45
CA ILE A 92 6.47 5.36 0.98
C ILE A 92 5.40 5.56 2.06
N PRO A 93 5.17 6.78 2.54
CA PRO A 93 4.11 7.07 3.50
C PRO A 93 2.75 6.88 2.83
N LEU A 94 1.93 5.97 3.37
CA LEU A 94 0.59 5.68 2.84
C LEU A 94 -0.54 6.06 3.78
N ALA A 95 -0.24 6.35 5.05
CA ALA A 95 -1.26 6.52 6.07
C ALA A 95 -2.22 7.68 5.76
N VAL A 96 -1.66 8.86 5.48
CA VAL A 96 -2.42 10.07 5.14
C VAL A 96 -3.20 9.90 3.83
N PRO A 97 -2.56 9.60 2.68
CA PRO A 97 -3.28 9.58 1.40
C PRO A 97 -4.37 8.51 1.34
N LEU A 98 -4.20 7.36 2.01
CA LEU A 98 -5.26 6.35 2.07
C LEU A 98 -6.42 6.78 2.96
N THR A 99 -6.15 7.53 4.03
CA THR A 99 -7.20 7.99 4.94
C THR A 99 -8.02 9.11 4.28
N THR A 100 -7.36 10.05 3.59
CA THR A 100 -8.05 11.13 2.87
C THR A 100 -8.91 10.56 1.75
N ALA A 101 -8.33 9.76 0.86
CA ALA A 101 -9.07 9.15 -0.25
C ALA A 101 -10.25 8.29 0.23
N PHE A 102 -10.11 7.57 1.35
CA PHE A 102 -11.21 6.79 1.91
C PHE A 102 -12.34 7.67 2.43
N LYS A 103 -12.02 8.76 3.15
CA LYS A 103 -13.02 9.69 3.68
C LYS A 103 -13.74 10.46 2.57
N ASP A 104 -13.05 10.77 1.49
CA ASP A 104 -13.61 11.53 0.37
C ASP A 104 -14.52 10.67 -0.53
N GLU A 105 -14.15 9.41 -0.76
CA GLU A 105 -14.87 8.53 -1.69
C GLU A 105 -16.03 7.76 -1.04
N LEU A 106 -15.93 7.42 0.25
CA LEU A 106 -16.96 6.61 0.92
C LEU A 106 -18.35 7.26 0.91
N PRO A 107 -18.53 8.56 1.22
CA PRO A 107 -19.84 9.21 1.18
C PRO A 107 -20.43 9.22 -0.23
N LYS A 108 -19.61 9.53 -1.24
CA LYS A 108 -20.04 9.55 -2.66
C LYS A 108 -20.61 8.19 -3.08
N LEU A 109 -19.88 7.11 -2.79
CA LEU A 109 -20.33 5.74 -3.10
C LEU A 109 -21.59 5.34 -2.31
N MET A 110 -21.70 5.80 -1.05
CA MET A 110 -22.89 5.57 -0.25
C MET A 110 -24.11 6.28 -0.84
N GLU A 111 -23.97 7.49 -1.37
CA GLU A 111 -25.08 8.21 -1.99
C GLU A 111 -25.50 7.58 -3.33
N THR A 112 -24.53 7.19 -4.17
CA THR A 112 -24.82 6.71 -5.53
C THR A 112 -25.29 5.25 -5.59
N ASP A 113 -24.65 4.35 -4.84
CA ASP A 113 -24.82 2.90 -5.02
C ASP A 113 -25.61 2.25 -3.89
N MET A 114 -25.57 2.79 -2.66
CA MET A 114 -26.31 2.20 -1.53
C MET A 114 -27.81 2.07 -1.80
N PRO A 115 -28.53 3.07 -2.37
CA PRO A 115 -29.95 2.93 -2.62
C PRO A 115 -30.29 1.80 -3.60
N LYS A 116 -29.43 1.58 -4.60
CA LYS A 116 -29.60 0.51 -5.60
C LYS A 116 -29.46 -0.87 -4.94
N GLU A 117 -28.42 -1.03 -4.12
CA GLU A 117 -28.16 -2.27 -3.39
C GLU A 117 -29.25 -2.56 -2.35
N LEU A 118 -29.72 -1.54 -1.62
CA LEU A 118 -30.83 -1.69 -0.66
C LEU A 118 -32.12 -2.09 -1.36
N ARG A 119 -32.46 -1.46 -2.48
CA ARG A 119 -33.65 -1.82 -3.27
C ARG A 119 -33.59 -3.25 -3.79
N ALA A 120 -32.42 -3.66 -4.30
CA ALA A 120 -32.20 -5.03 -4.78
C ALA A 120 -32.34 -6.06 -3.64
N SER A 121 -31.75 -5.76 -2.47
CA SER A 121 -31.84 -6.61 -1.29
C SER A 121 -33.28 -6.73 -0.77
N LEU A 122 -34.00 -5.61 -0.66
CA LEU A 122 -35.41 -5.58 -0.24
C LEU A 122 -36.30 -6.36 -1.20
N LYS A 123 -36.13 -6.16 -2.51
CA LYS A 123 -36.88 -6.91 -3.54
C LYS A 123 -36.66 -8.42 -3.41
N ASN A 124 -35.42 -8.85 -3.15
CA ASN A 124 -35.12 -10.26 -2.95
C ASN A 124 -35.74 -10.81 -1.66
N GLN A 125 -35.69 -10.05 -0.56
CA GLN A 125 -36.34 -10.44 0.70
C GLN A 125 -37.85 -10.60 0.54
N LEU A 126 -38.52 -9.62 -0.08
CA LEU A 126 -39.96 -9.70 -0.35
C LEU A 126 -40.31 -10.91 -1.22
N ARG A 127 -39.51 -11.21 -2.26
CA ARG A 127 -39.70 -12.40 -3.09
C ARG A 127 -39.64 -13.70 -2.28
N LEU A 128 -38.71 -13.81 -1.34
CA LEU A 128 -38.56 -15.01 -0.50
C LEU A 128 -39.72 -15.19 0.47
N ILE A 129 -40.30 -14.10 0.97
CA ILE A 129 -41.44 -14.14 1.89
C ILE A 129 -42.73 -14.45 1.14
N LEU A 130 -42.97 -13.81 0.00
CA LEU A 130 -44.21 -13.92 -0.77
C LEU A 130 -44.33 -15.19 -1.63
N LYS A 131 -43.20 -15.85 -1.96
CA LYS A 131 -43.20 -17.16 -2.66
C LYS A 131 -43.40 -18.34 -1.71
N ARG A 132 -43.40 -18.10 -0.41
CA ARG A 132 -43.60 -19.11 0.61
C ARG A 132 -45.10 -19.28 0.84
#